data_AF-A0AAD1B8R9-F1
#
_entry.id   AF-A0AAD1B8R9-F1
#
_cell.length_a   1.000
_cell.length_b   1.000
_cell.length_c   1.000
_cell.angle_alpha   90.00
_cell.angle_beta   90.00
_cell.angle_gamma   90.00
#
_symmetry.space_group_name_H-M   'P 1'
#
loop_
_entity.id
_entity.type
_entity.pdbx_description
1 polymer ?
#
loop_
_entity_poly.entity_id
_entity_poly.type
_entity_poly.pdbx_seq_one_letter_code
_entity_poly.pdbx_strand_id
1 'polypeptide(L)'
;MFESIVFKNSYTHDQNIDIGALAESLIFYGKVKIVGNQGTLKYLLKKIPPAIFLDLVEREIIEFHFLLDNLAVHIRNVSETRDHYSLATLQDSKTSYNEHAFNTFKEASSRSPQAKTMAYKFERKIHQLNHGSFNQSALLKKWEDSDSTENSVSTILHYLAPGYVQKDKLRFRVEHLSTGGFFIDTNIDTQLLSQTYKLKIPMKPGVPLSVLLSQLQYSYESSFFSASLDSELFVDAYEQEMQEKTLQGLWVRDNESQSSVADFVELTLDNCHTIREAVNSGRVSFYEVVKVIDSSEAFKRWIRGLSPEKTLVQEFYRETVKGSSLSKLPSKTSKWILFTGASLALDSVLSGGIATTATLTMGVIDTFLADKIIGGWKPHQFVEGSLKNTFGRK
;
A
#
# COMPACT_ATOMS: atom_id res chain seq x y z
N MET A 1 12.83 11.28 -2.43
CA MET A 1 11.43 11.52 -2.84
C MET A 1 11.35 11.45 -4.36
N PHE A 2 10.26 10.93 -4.93
CA PHE A 2 10.05 10.81 -6.39
C PHE A 2 10.98 9.83 -7.13
N GLU A 3 11.74 9.00 -6.42
CA GLU A 3 12.60 8.00 -7.06
C GLU A 3 11.79 6.81 -7.53
N SER A 4 11.11 6.14 -6.59
CA SER A 4 10.17 5.08 -6.92
C SER A 4 8.96 5.06 -5.99
N ILE A 5 7.82 4.66 -6.55
CA ILE A 5 6.58 4.41 -5.82
C ILE A 5 6.05 3.02 -6.20
N VAL A 6 5.53 2.29 -5.23
CA VAL A 6 4.94 0.97 -5.43
C VAL A 6 3.43 1.04 -5.32
N PHE A 7 2.74 0.34 -6.22
CA PHE A 7 1.31 0.11 -6.20
C PHE A 7 1.03 -1.35 -5.87
N LYS A 8 0.01 -1.60 -5.05
CA LYS A 8 -0.53 -2.93 -4.75
C LYS A 8 -2.06 -2.90 -4.87
N ASN A 9 -2.66 -4.07 -4.99
CA ASN A 9 -4.11 -4.20 -4.99
C ASN A 9 -4.76 -3.65 -3.72
N SER A 10 -5.62 -2.64 -3.87
CA SER A 10 -6.37 -2.10 -2.74
C SER A 10 -7.28 -3.17 -2.12
N TYR A 11 -7.27 -3.31 -0.80
CA TYR A 11 -8.19 -4.21 -0.10
C TYR A 11 -9.65 -3.76 -0.24
N THR A 12 -9.84 -2.46 -0.45
CA THR A 12 -11.08 -1.70 -0.25
C THR A 12 -11.88 -1.41 -1.52
N HIS A 13 -11.24 -1.46 -2.70
CA HIS A 13 -11.85 -1.02 -3.95
C HIS A 13 -12.38 -2.20 -4.78
N ASP A 14 -13.51 -2.01 -5.47
CA ASP A 14 -13.95 -2.90 -6.56
C ASP A 14 -12.96 -2.89 -7.76
N GLN A 15 -11.98 -1.98 -7.72
CA GLN A 15 -10.88 -1.84 -8.67
C GLN A 15 -9.58 -2.31 -8.01
N ASN A 16 -8.82 -3.15 -8.69
CA ASN A 16 -7.55 -3.65 -8.18
C ASN A 16 -6.55 -2.51 -7.93
N ILE A 17 -6.36 -1.60 -8.91
CA ILE A 17 -5.45 -0.45 -8.83
C ILE A 17 -6.16 0.79 -9.40
N ASP A 18 -5.96 1.96 -8.78
CA ASP A 18 -6.39 3.24 -9.37
C ASP A 18 -5.48 3.62 -10.55
N ILE A 19 -6.03 3.55 -11.77
CA ILE A 19 -5.28 3.79 -13.01
C ILE A 19 -4.92 5.26 -13.18
N GLY A 20 -5.79 6.16 -12.74
CA GLY A 20 -5.53 7.60 -12.76
C GLY A 20 -4.40 7.99 -11.82
N ALA A 21 -4.37 7.42 -10.61
CA ALA A 21 -3.28 7.63 -9.68
C ALA A 21 -1.97 7.02 -10.20
N LEU A 22 -2.02 5.83 -10.82
CA LEU A 22 -0.88 5.24 -11.52
C LEU A 22 -0.35 6.18 -12.62
N ALA A 23 -1.23 6.72 -13.45
CA ALA A 23 -0.88 7.66 -14.52
C ALA A 23 -0.20 8.93 -13.98
N GLU A 24 -0.72 9.50 -12.91
CA GLU A 24 -0.15 10.68 -12.26
C GLU A 24 1.21 10.36 -11.61
N SER A 25 1.32 9.23 -10.92
CA SER A 25 2.60 8.76 -10.36
C SER A 25 3.66 8.54 -11.44
N LEU A 26 3.33 8.08 -12.64
CA LEU A 26 4.30 7.96 -13.74
C LEU A 26 4.87 9.31 -14.19
N ILE A 27 4.13 10.40 -13.99
CA ILE A 27 4.61 11.76 -14.26
C ILE A 27 5.61 12.17 -13.19
N PHE A 28 5.28 11.96 -11.91
CA PHE A 28 6.10 12.42 -10.79
C PHE A 28 7.32 11.55 -10.51
N TYR A 29 7.17 10.23 -10.60
CA TYR A 29 8.19 9.29 -10.15
C TYR A 29 9.10 8.85 -11.30
N GLY A 30 10.37 8.62 -10.96
CA GLY A 30 11.35 8.03 -11.87
C GLY A 30 10.98 6.59 -12.26
N LYS A 31 10.43 5.83 -11.31
CA LYS A 31 10.00 4.46 -11.49
C LYS A 31 8.70 4.17 -10.74
N VAL A 32 7.78 3.44 -11.37
CA VAL A 32 6.55 2.96 -10.76
C VAL A 32 6.62 1.44 -10.67
N LYS A 33 6.64 0.92 -9.46
CA LYS A 33 6.64 -0.52 -9.19
C LYS A 33 5.20 -0.98 -8.99
N ILE A 34 4.85 -2.16 -9.47
CA ILE A 34 3.53 -2.74 -9.28
C ILE A 34 3.70 -4.14 -8.71
N VAL A 35 3.19 -4.37 -7.50
CA VAL A 35 3.10 -5.69 -6.89
C VAL A 35 1.71 -6.25 -7.16
N GLY A 36 1.64 -7.34 -7.90
CA GLY A 36 0.35 -7.87 -8.32
C GLY A 36 0.40 -9.31 -8.81
N ASN A 37 -0.77 -9.94 -8.84
CA ASN A 37 -0.98 -11.27 -9.38
C ASN A 37 -1.61 -11.21 -10.79
N GLN A 38 -2.03 -12.37 -11.32
CA GLN A 38 -2.70 -12.47 -12.61
C GLN A 38 -3.92 -11.55 -12.76
N GLY A 39 -4.75 -11.44 -11.71
CA GLY A 39 -5.93 -10.57 -11.71
C GLY A 39 -5.57 -9.09 -11.81
N THR A 40 -4.46 -8.70 -11.20
CA THR A 40 -3.90 -7.35 -11.26
C THR A 40 -3.45 -7.02 -12.68
N LEU A 41 -2.67 -7.91 -13.28
CA LEU A 41 -2.19 -7.77 -14.65
C LEU A 41 -3.35 -7.69 -15.65
N LYS A 42 -4.34 -8.58 -15.52
CA LYS A 42 -5.55 -8.57 -16.38
C LYS A 42 -6.31 -7.25 -16.25
N TYR A 43 -6.44 -6.73 -15.04
CA TYR A 43 -7.07 -5.44 -14.79
C TYR A 43 -6.31 -4.28 -15.45
N LEU A 44 -4.99 -4.22 -15.29
CA LEU A 44 -4.14 -3.21 -15.91
C LEU A 44 -4.23 -3.24 -17.43
N LEU A 45 -4.09 -4.41 -18.05
CA LEU A 45 -4.13 -4.57 -19.50
C LEU A 45 -5.51 -4.32 -20.12
N LYS A 46 -6.59 -4.35 -19.31
CA LYS A 46 -7.92 -3.91 -19.73
C LYS A 46 -8.05 -2.38 -19.78
N LYS A 47 -7.26 -1.68 -18.98
CA LYS A 47 -7.33 -0.22 -18.79
C LYS A 47 -6.24 0.54 -19.53
N ILE A 48 -5.08 -0.08 -19.70
CA ILE A 48 -3.91 0.45 -20.39
C ILE A 48 -3.68 -0.43 -21.63
N PRO A 49 -3.60 0.13 -22.84
CA PRO A 49 -3.32 -0.64 -24.04
C PRO A 49 -2.06 -1.49 -23.87
N PRO A 50 -2.07 -2.80 -24.19
CA PRO A 50 -0.92 -3.68 -23.94
C PRO A 50 0.39 -3.19 -24.55
N ALA A 51 0.35 -2.57 -25.73
CA ALA A 51 1.55 -2.01 -26.35
C ALA A 51 2.16 -0.85 -25.54
N ILE A 52 1.31 0.00 -24.97
CA ILE A 52 1.75 1.11 -24.11
C ILE A 52 2.32 0.56 -22.80
N PHE A 53 1.62 -0.39 -22.18
CA PHE A 53 2.10 -0.99 -20.93
C PHE A 53 3.43 -1.72 -21.12
N LEU A 54 3.59 -2.45 -22.23
CA LEU A 54 4.86 -3.10 -22.56
C LEU A 54 5.98 -2.09 -22.82
N ASP A 55 5.72 -0.99 -23.53
CA ASP A 55 6.72 0.07 -23.76
C ASP A 55 7.24 0.63 -22.43
N LEU A 56 6.33 0.96 -21.49
CA LEU A 56 6.70 1.46 -20.16
C LEU A 56 7.51 0.45 -19.35
N VAL A 57 7.23 -0.85 -19.50
CA VAL A 57 8.00 -1.93 -18.86
C VAL A 57 9.37 -2.12 -19.53
N GLU A 58 9.44 -2.09 -20.86
CA GLU A 58 10.70 -2.19 -21.61
C GLU A 58 11.63 -1.01 -21.32
N ARG A 59 11.07 0.19 -21.09
CA ARG A 59 11.76 1.42 -20.68
C ARG A 59 12.10 1.50 -19.20
N GLU A 60 11.72 0.48 -18.41
CA GLU A 60 11.94 0.42 -16.95
C GLU A 60 11.29 1.58 -16.16
N ILE A 61 10.30 2.24 -16.75
CA ILE A 61 9.46 3.23 -16.09
C ILE A 61 8.43 2.50 -15.21
N ILE A 62 7.93 1.36 -15.69
CA ILE A 62 7.13 0.42 -14.89
C ILE A 62 7.96 -0.83 -14.59
N GLU A 63 7.96 -1.25 -13.33
CA GLU A 63 8.51 -2.55 -12.90
C GLU A 63 7.37 -3.40 -12.33
N PHE A 64 7.08 -4.55 -12.96
CA PHE A 64 6.01 -5.43 -12.51
C PHE A 64 6.58 -6.59 -11.69
N HIS A 65 6.24 -6.62 -10.41
CA HIS A 65 6.55 -7.70 -9.48
C HIS A 65 5.35 -8.66 -9.41
N PHE A 66 5.49 -9.80 -10.08
CA PHE A 66 4.50 -10.86 -10.07
C PHE A 66 4.55 -11.60 -8.72
N LEU A 67 3.48 -11.44 -7.94
CA LEU A 67 3.35 -12.01 -6.62
C LEU A 67 3.01 -13.51 -6.71
N LEU A 68 3.86 -14.35 -6.13
CA LEU A 68 3.80 -15.81 -6.25
C LEU A 68 2.87 -16.47 -5.23
N ASP A 69 2.63 -15.80 -4.11
CA ASP A 69 1.86 -16.29 -2.98
C ASP A 69 1.00 -15.17 -2.37
N ASN A 70 -0.03 -15.54 -1.64
CA ASN A 70 -0.88 -14.57 -0.93
C ASN A 70 -0.91 -14.94 0.55
N LEU A 71 -0.91 -13.93 1.40
CA LEU A 71 -1.18 -14.11 2.81
C LEU A 71 -2.69 -14.24 3.05
N ALA A 72 -3.07 -15.09 3.99
CA ALA A 72 -4.46 -15.29 4.35
C ALA A 72 -4.62 -15.59 5.84
N VAL A 73 -5.76 -15.17 6.37
CA VAL A 73 -6.26 -15.60 7.68
C VAL A 73 -7.24 -16.74 7.46
N HIS A 74 -6.86 -17.94 7.90
CA HIS A 74 -7.66 -19.15 7.75
C HIS A 74 -8.37 -19.51 9.06
N ILE A 75 -9.64 -19.93 8.96
CA ILE A 75 -10.40 -20.49 10.09
C ILE A 75 -10.18 -22.01 10.11
N ARG A 76 -9.37 -22.51 11.05
CA ARG A 76 -9.02 -23.94 11.17
C ARG A 76 -10.18 -24.79 11.66
N ASN A 77 -10.95 -24.28 12.61
CA ASN A 77 -12.10 -24.97 13.17
C ASN A 77 -13.15 -23.95 13.58
N VAL A 78 -14.39 -24.20 13.17
CA VAL A 78 -15.57 -23.45 13.61
C VAL A 78 -16.19 -24.29 14.71
N SER A 79 -16.06 -23.86 15.97
CA SER A 79 -16.73 -24.52 17.10
C SER A 79 -17.92 -23.69 17.56
N GLU A 80 -18.84 -24.31 18.30
CA GLU A 80 -20.00 -23.60 18.87
C GLU A 80 -19.60 -22.49 19.87
N THR A 81 -18.37 -22.50 20.38
CA THR A 81 -17.94 -21.60 21.44
C THR A 81 -16.90 -20.58 20.99
N ARG A 82 -15.90 -20.99 20.19
CA ARG A 82 -14.82 -20.12 19.68
C ARG A 82 -14.27 -20.63 18.35
N ASP A 83 -14.05 -19.70 17.42
CA ASP A 83 -13.37 -19.96 16.16
C ASP A 83 -11.85 -20.00 16.36
N HIS A 84 -11.19 -20.95 15.70
CA HIS A 84 -9.74 -21.08 15.72
C HIS A 84 -9.15 -20.54 14.42
N TYR A 85 -8.25 -19.56 14.52
CA TYR A 85 -7.63 -18.88 13.40
C TYR A 85 -6.17 -19.30 13.22
N SER A 86 -5.66 -19.16 12.01
CA SER A 86 -4.22 -19.22 11.73
C SER A 86 -3.85 -18.35 10.54
N LEU A 87 -2.64 -17.81 10.58
CA LEU A 87 -2.02 -17.17 9.43
C LEU A 87 -1.49 -18.25 8.48
N ALA A 88 -1.68 -18.05 7.19
CA ALA A 88 -1.28 -18.98 6.14
C ALA A 88 -0.73 -18.24 4.92
N THR A 89 0.21 -18.88 4.24
CA THR A 89 0.66 -18.49 2.90
C THR A 89 0.04 -19.44 1.88
N LEU A 90 -0.69 -18.89 0.91
CA LEU A 90 -1.35 -19.62 -0.16
C LEU A 90 -0.55 -19.44 -1.45
N GLN A 91 -0.12 -20.55 -2.05
CA GLN A 91 0.58 -20.56 -3.34
C GLN A 91 -0.22 -21.38 -4.35
N ASP A 92 -0.31 -20.91 -5.60
CA ASP A 92 -0.86 -21.72 -6.68
C ASP A 92 0.18 -22.74 -7.14
N SER A 93 -0.12 -24.02 -6.98
CA SER A 93 0.81 -25.13 -7.27
C SER A 93 0.67 -25.71 -8.68
N LYS A 94 -0.30 -25.25 -9.49
CA LYS A 94 -0.69 -25.94 -10.72
C LYS A 94 -0.03 -25.43 -12.00
N THR A 95 0.44 -24.18 -12.03
CA THR A 95 0.98 -23.55 -13.25
C THR A 95 2.10 -22.58 -12.89
N SER A 96 3.09 -22.45 -13.78
CA SER A 96 4.20 -21.51 -13.54
C SER A 96 3.72 -20.07 -13.67
N TYR A 97 4.17 -19.17 -12.80
CA TYR A 97 3.81 -17.75 -12.83
C TYR A 97 4.17 -17.08 -14.17
N ASN A 98 5.28 -17.50 -14.79
CA ASN A 98 5.68 -17.05 -16.11
C ASN A 98 4.62 -17.40 -17.17
N GLU A 99 4.07 -18.60 -17.08
CA GLU A 99 2.98 -19.03 -17.95
C GLU A 99 1.70 -18.20 -17.70
N HIS A 100 1.37 -17.88 -16.45
CA HIS A 100 0.24 -16.99 -16.15
C HIS A 100 0.44 -15.58 -16.73
N ALA A 101 1.62 -14.99 -16.55
CA ALA A 101 1.95 -13.66 -17.07
C ALA A 101 1.92 -13.66 -18.60
N PHE A 102 2.57 -14.63 -19.24
CA PHE A 102 2.60 -14.81 -20.68
C PHE A 102 1.18 -14.97 -21.25
N ASN A 103 0.40 -15.90 -20.71
CA ASN A 103 -0.95 -16.18 -21.21
C ASN A 103 -1.88 -14.97 -21.04
N THR A 104 -1.81 -14.29 -19.90
CA THR A 104 -2.63 -13.08 -19.63
C THR A 104 -2.28 -11.97 -20.61
N PHE A 105 -0.99 -11.74 -20.87
CA PHE A 105 -0.55 -10.71 -21.81
C PHE A 105 -0.93 -11.05 -23.25
N LYS A 106 -0.75 -12.31 -23.65
CA LYS A 106 -1.12 -12.82 -24.97
C LYS A 106 -2.63 -12.69 -25.21
N GLU A 107 -3.46 -13.04 -24.22
CA GLU A 107 -4.93 -12.90 -24.29
C GLU A 107 -5.32 -11.43 -24.47
N ALA A 108 -4.76 -10.53 -23.65
CA ALA A 108 -5.03 -9.10 -23.74
C ALA A 108 -4.59 -8.49 -25.08
N SER A 109 -3.53 -9.03 -25.68
CA SER A 109 -2.98 -8.59 -26.96
C SER A 109 -3.54 -9.34 -28.16
N SER A 110 -4.54 -10.21 -27.99
CA SER A 110 -5.01 -11.19 -28.99
C SER A 110 -5.42 -10.60 -30.35
N ARG A 111 -5.80 -9.32 -30.39
CA ARG A 111 -6.15 -8.60 -31.63
C ARG A 111 -4.93 -8.16 -32.44
N SER A 112 -3.72 -8.25 -31.89
CA SER A 112 -2.47 -7.90 -32.55
C SER A 112 -1.81 -9.14 -33.17
N PRO A 113 -1.31 -9.06 -34.41
CA PRO A 113 -0.45 -10.11 -34.99
C PRO A 113 0.81 -10.39 -34.15
N GLN A 114 1.22 -9.44 -33.30
CA GLN A 114 2.41 -9.52 -32.46
C GLN A 114 2.11 -10.03 -31.04
N ALA A 115 0.88 -10.50 -30.74
CA ALA A 115 0.46 -10.89 -29.39
C ALA A 115 1.44 -11.83 -28.68
N LYS A 116 1.92 -12.86 -29.40
CA LYS A 116 2.88 -13.85 -28.87
C LYS A 116 4.23 -13.21 -28.57
N THR A 117 4.74 -12.37 -29.46
CA THR A 117 6.01 -11.65 -29.29
C THR A 117 5.96 -10.69 -28.12
N MET A 118 4.87 -9.92 -27.99
CA MET A 118 4.66 -9.00 -26.88
C MET A 118 4.62 -9.73 -25.54
N ALA A 119 3.93 -10.87 -25.48
CA ALA A 119 3.86 -11.70 -24.28
C ALA A 119 5.23 -12.22 -23.84
N TYR A 120 6.08 -12.70 -24.76
CA TYR A 120 7.45 -13.11 -24.42
C TYR A 120 8.32 -11.95 -23.95
N LYS A 121 8.20 -10.78 -24.58
CA LYS A 121 8.93 -9.58 -24.14
C LYS A 121 8.54 -9.20 -22.71
N PHE A 122 7.25 -9.23 -22.41
CA PHE A 122 6.74 -8.95 -21.07
C PHE A 122 7.24 -9.97 -20.04
N GLU A 123 7.07 -11.27 -20.31
CA GLU A 123 7.51 -12.37 -19.43
C GLU A 123 9.00 -12.27 -19.08
N ARG A 124 9.85 -11.86 -20.02
CA ARG A 124 11.30 -11.67 -19.77
C ARG A 124 11.64 -10.46 -18.89
N LYS A 125 10.69 -9.57 -18.64
CA LYS A 125 10.87 -8.31 -17.93
C LYS A 125 10.14 -8.26 -16.58
N ILE A 126 9.33 -9.26 -16.23
CA ILE A 126 8.70 -9.32 -14.91
C ILE A 126 9.67 -9.81 -13.84
N HIS A 127 9.48 -9.31 -12.63
CA HIS A 127 10.20 -9.74 -11.44
C HIS A 127 9.30 -10.66 -10.62
N GLN A 128 9.87 -11.65 -9.95
CA GLN A 128 9.12 -12.46 -9.00
C GLN A 128 9.20 -11.84 -7.61
N LEU A 129 8.12 -11.94 -6.87
CA LEU A 129 8.07 -11.54 -5.47
C LEU A 129 7.24 -12.54 -4.68
N ASN A 130 7.62 -12.78 -3.43
CA ASN A 130 6.90 -13.66 -2.52
C ASN A 130 7.01 -13.17 -1.08
N HIS A 131 6.33 -13.85 -0.18
CA HIS A 131 6.32 -13.58 1.25
C HIS A 131 7.38 -14.35 2.03
N GLY A 132 8.42 -14.89 1.38
CA GLY A 132 9.39 -15.78 2.03
C GLY A 132 10.12 -15.16 3.23
N SER A 133 10.32 -13.84 3.23
CA SER A 133 10.90 -13.10 4.37
C SER A 133 9.86 -12.43 5.27
N PHE A 134 8.57 -12.58 4.97
CA PHE A 134 7.49 -12.01 5.78
C PHE A 134 7.21 -12.89 7.00
N ASN A 135 7.62 -12.42 8.18
CA ASN A 135 7.57 -13.23 9.40
C ASN A 135 6.17 -13.19 10.07
N GLN A 136 5.30 -14.13 9.69
CA GLN A 136 3.94 -14.24 10.24
C GLN A 136 3.90 -14.54 11.75
N SER A 137 4.89 -15.21 12.34
CA SER A 137 4.91 -15.44 13.79
C SER A 137 5.24 -14.17 14.56
N ALA A 138 6.12 -13.31 14.02
CA ALA A 138 6.38 -11.99 14.56
C ALA A 138 5.14 -11.08 14.45
N LEU A 139 4.40 -11.15 13.34
CA LEU A 139 3.12 -10.44 13.18
C LEU A 139 2.13 -10.87 14.27
N LEU A 140 2.00 -12.17 14.53
CA LEU A 140 1.06 -12.67 15.51
C LEU A 140 1.41 -12.18 16.93
N LYS A 141 2.69 -12.20 17.30
CA LYS A 141 3.18 -11.61 18.55
C LYS A 141 2.89 -10.11 18.65
N LYS A 142 2.93 -9.39 17.53
CA LYS A 142 2.57 -7.96 17.50
C LYS A 142 1.08 -7.75 17.81
N TRP A 143 0.21 -8.64 17.33
CA TRP A 143 -1.23 -8.58 17.60
C TRP A 143 -1.60 -8.90 19.06
N GLU A 144 -0.68 -9.48 19.84
CA GLU A 144 -0.87 -9.64 21.30
C GLU A 144 -0.81 -8.29 22.04
N ASP A 145 -0.25 -7.23 21.44
CA ASP A 145 -0.32 -5.87 21.98
C ASP A 145 -1.75 -5.32 21.80
N SER A 146 -2.55 -5.43 22.86
CA SER A 146 -3.98 -5.13 22.80
C SER A 146 -4.27 -3.68 22.46
N ASP A 147 -3.52 -2.71 22.97
CA ASP A 147 -3.83 -1.30 22.77
C ASP A 147 -3.60 -0.89 21.31
N SER A 148 -2.46 -1.27 20.72
CA SER A 148 -2.17 -1.01 19.31
C SER A 148 -3.13 -1.75 18.38
N THR A 149 -3.46 -3.01 18.71
CA THR A 149 -4.37 -3.84 17.91
C THR A 149 -5.80 -3.33 17.98
N GLU A 150 -6.31 -2.99 19.17
CA GLU A 150 -7.65 -2.41 19.36
C GLU A 150 -7.79 -1.08 18.62
N ASN A 151 -6.77 -0.21 18.65
CA ASN A 151 -6.78 1.05 17.90
C ASN A 151 -6.86 0.83 16.38
N SER A 152 -6.14 -0.16 15.87
CA SER A 152 -6.14 -0.53 14.46
C SER A 152 -7.49 -1.16 14.05
N VAL A 153 -8.04 -2.06 14.88
CA VAL A 153 -9.36 -2.67 14.66
C VAL A 153 -10.47 -1.62 14.72
N SER A 154 -10.40 -0.66 15.64
CA SER A 154 -11.35 0.45 15.70
C SER A 154 -11.36 1.23 14.37
N THR A 155 -10.19 1.51 13.81
CA THR A 155 -10.03 2.20 12.51
C THR A 155 -10.68 1.41 11.38
N ILE A 156 -10.40 0.09 11.34
CA ILE A 156 -11.04 -0.85 10.41
C ILE A 156 -12.57 -0.81 10.53
N LEU A 157 -13.12 -0.87 11.75
CA LEU A 157 -14.56 -0.87 11.98
C LEU A 157 -15.22 0.41 11.47
N HIS A 158 -14.65 1.57 11.80
CA HIS A 158 -15.14 2.87 11.32
C HIS A 158 -15.14 2.95 9.79
N TYR A 159 -14.12 2.37 9.14
CA TYR A 159 -14.04 2.35 7.69
C TYR A 159 -15.05 1.39 7.05
N LEU A 160 -15.08 0.14 7.51
CA LEU A 160 -15.91 -0.92 6.93
C LEU A 160 -17.39 -0.63 7.17
N ALA A 161 -17.77 -0.26 8.39
CA ALA A 161 -19.14 -0.02 8.82
C ALA A 161 -19.25 1.29 9.63
N PRO A 162 -19.24 2.47 8.99
CA PRO A 162 -19.29 3.77 9.69
C PRO A 162 -20.50 3.98 10.61
N GLY A 163 -21.59 3.24 10.38
CA GLY A 163 -22.79 3.27 11.23
C GLY A 163 -22.74 2.30 12.42
N TYR A 164 -21.67 1.51 12.57
CA TYR A 164 -21.54 0.55 13.65
C TYR A 164 -21.08 1.28 14.90
N VAL A 165 -21.85 1.16 15.97
CA VAL A 165 -21.54 1.81 17.25
C VAL A 165 -21.15 0.72 18.25
N GLN A 166 -19.88 0.72 18.64
CA GLN A 166 -19.41 -0.11 19.73
C GLN A 166 -19.98 0.44 21.06
N LYS A 167 -20.70 -0.41 21.81
CA LYS A 167 -21.39 0.01 23.05
C LYS A 167 -20.43 0.25 24.22
N ASP A 168 -19.43 -0.62 24.34
CA ASP A 168 -18.44 -0.59 25.43
C ASP A 168 -17.05 -0.23 24.89
N LYS A 169 -16.05 -0.04 25.76
CA LYS A 169 -14.65 0.03 25.31
C LYS A 169 -14.35 -1.21 24.47
N LEU A 170 -13.79 -1.03 23.28
CA LEU A 170 -13.43 -2.13 22.39
C LEU A 170 -12.50 -3.11 23.12
N ARG A 171 -12.83 -4.40 23.05
CA ARG A 171 -11.96 -5.51 23.44
C ARG A 171 -11.66 -6.30 22.18
N PHE A 172 -10.40 -6.41 21.81
CA PHE A 172 -9.97 -7.25 20.70
C PHE A 172 -8.60 -7.82 21.01
N ARG A 173 -8.58 -9.03 21.57
CA ARG A 173 -7.38 -9.68 22.06
C ARG A 173 -7.09 -10.92 21.25
N VAL A 174 -5.86 -11.00 20.74
CA VAL A 174 -5.35 -12.18 20.05
C VAL A 174 -4.63 -13.06 21.07
N GLU A 175 -5.11 -14.29 21.23
CA GLU A 175 -4.56 -15.24 22.21
C GLU A 175 -4.02 -16.48 21.49
N HIS A 176 -2.72 -16.73 21.65
CA HIS A 176 -2.05 -17.87 21.03
C HIS A 176 -2.51 -19.20 21.62
N LEU A 177 -2.67 -20.19 20.74
CA LEU A 177 -2.93 -21.57 21.14
C LEU A 177 -1.61 -22.36 21.20
N SER A 178 -1.43 -23.15 22.25
CA SER A 178 -0.29 -24.07 22.39
C SER A 178 -0.22 -25.12 21.27
N THR A 179 -1.35 -25.44 20.65
CA THR A 179 -1.48 -26.34 19.50
C THR A 179 -1.22 -25.67 18.14
N GLY A 180 -0.83 -24.39 18.14
CA GLY A 180 -0.67 -23.56 16.96
C GLY A 180 -1.97 -22.88 16.52
N GLY A 181 -1.83 -21.68 15.94
CA GLY A 181 -2.93 -20.78 15.66
C GLY A 181 -3.28 -19.89 16.87
N PHE A 182 -4.45 -19.27 16.83
CA PHE A 182 -4.91 -18.33 17.85
C PHE A 182 -6.45 -18.25 17.87
N PHE A 183 -7.01 -17.73 18.95
CA PHE A 183 -8.40 -17.27 18.98
C PHE A 183 -8.47 -15.76 19.25
N ILE A 184 -9.66 -15.20 19.06
CA ILE A 184 -9.93 -13.79 19.31
C ILE A 184 -10.90 -13.70 20.48
N ASP A 185 -10.51 -13.05 21.57
CA ASP A 185 -11.44 -12.57 22.59
C ASP A 185 -11.89 -11.15 22.22
N THR A 186 -13.16 -11.00 21.85
CA THR A 186 -13.72 -9.72 21.46
C THR A 186 -15.14 -9.50 21.94
N ASN A 187 -15.49 -8.23 22.18
CA ASN A 187 -16.84 -7.76 22.43
C ASN A 187 -17.49 -7.12 21.19
N ILE A 188 -16.96 -7.36 20.00
CA ILE A 188 -17.59 -6.93 18.74
C ILE A 188 -18.87 -7.74 18.52
N ASP A 189 -19.99 -7.04 18.33
CA ASP A 189 -21.24 -7.65 17.89
C ASP A 189 -21.16 -7.92 16.38
N THR A 190 -20.70 -9.12 16.01
CA THR A 190 -20.47 -9.51 14.62
C THR A 190 -21.76 -9.56 13.80
N GLN A 191 -22.92 -9.76 14.45
CA GLN A 191 -24.22 -9.73 13.80
C GLN A 191 -24.60 -8.30 13.44
N LEU A 192 -24.50 -7.37 14.39
CA LEU A 192 -24.76 -5.94 14.15
C LEU A 192 -23.76 -5.36 13.15
N LEU A 193 -22.48 -5.70 13.26
CA LEU A 193 -21.44 -5.31 12.31
C LEU A 193 -21.79 -5.77 10.89
N SER A 194 -22.18 -7.04 10.74
CA SER A 194 -22.56 -7.61 9.46
C SER A 194 -23.82 -6.96 8.88
N GLN A 195 -24.82 -6.67 9.71
CA GLN A 195 -26.03 -5.95 9.29
C GLN A 195 -25.71 -4.54 8.81
N THR A 196 -24.88 -3.82 9.57
CA THR A 196 -24.46 -2.46 9.24
C THR A 196 -23.64 -2.42 7.95
N TYR A 197 -22.69 -3.34 7.79
CA TYR A 197 -21.87 -3.45 6.58
C TYR A 197 -22.72 -3.72 5.32
N LYS A 198 -23.75 -4.57 5.43
CA LYS A 198 -24.66 -4.86 4.31
C LYS A 198 -25.44 -3.63 3.83
N LEU A 199 -25.64 -2.62 4.69
CA LEU A 199 -26.23 -1.34 4.24
C LEU A 199 -25.29 -0.59 3.28
N LYS A 200 -23.97 -0.77 3.44
CA LYS A 200 -22.94 -0.20 2.56
C LYS A 200 -22.77 -1.04 1.29
N ILE A 201 -22.72 -2.37 1.41
CA ILE A 201 -22.53 -3.30 0.29
C ILE A 201 -23.50 -4.49 0.39
N PRO A 202 -24.72 -4.39 -0.18
CA PRO A 202 -25.79 -5.38 0.00
C PRO A 202 -25.48 -6.80 -0.50
N MET A 203 -24.60 -6.92 -1.50
CA MET A 203 -24.31 -8.19 -2.19
C MET A 203 -23.17 -9.00 -1.56
N LYS A 204 -22.45 -8.46 -0.57
CA LYS A 204 -21.36 -9.20 0.10
C LYS A 204 -21.90 -9.94 1.34
N PRO A 205 -21.33 -11.11 1.69
CA PRO A 205 -21.55 -11.69 3.01
C PRO A 205 -21.18 -10.67 4.09
N GLY A 206 -21.68 -10.87 5.32
CA GLY A 206 -21.32 -10.03 6.47
C GLY A 206 -19.80 -9.96 6.68
N VAL A 207 -19.34 -9.15 7.63
CA VAL A 207 -17.90 -9.01 7.92
C VAL A 207 -17.50 -10.00 9.01
N PRO A 208 -16.91 -11.17 8.69
CA PRO A 208 -16.36 -12.05 9.72
C PRO A 208 -15.10 -11.42 10.33
N LEU A 209 -14.73 -11.87 11.53
CA LEU A 209 -13.52 -11.38 12.20
C LEU A 209 -12.24 -11.65 11.38
N SER A 210 -12.22 -12.70 10.55
CA SER A 210 -11.12 -12.99 9.63
C SER A 210 -10.86 -11.86 8.62
N VAL A 211 -11.88 -11.09 8.24
CA VAL A 211 -11.70 -9.89 7.39
C VAL A 211 -10.96 -8.80 8.15
N LEU A 212 -11.30 -8.58 9.43
CA LEU A 212 -10.60 -7.60 10.26
C LEU A 212 -9.11 -7.96 10.40
N LEU A 213 -8.83 -9.23 10.72
CA LEU A 213 -7.47 -9.74 10.82
C LEU A 213 -6.71 -9.67 9.48
N SER A 214 -7.39 -9.93 8.36
CA SER A 214 -6.77 -9.84 7.04
C SER A 214 -6.42 -8.39 6.69
N GLN A 215 -7.24 -7.42 7.09
CA GLN A 215 -6.92 -5.99 6.92
C GLN A 215 -5.76 -5.54 7.80
N LEU A 216 -5.70 -6.02 9.05
CA LEU A 216 -4.51 -5.83 9.89
C LEU A 216 -3.26 -6.37 9.18
N GLN A 217 -3.30 -7.63 8.72
CA GLN A 217 -2.17 -8.26 8.03
C GLN A 217 -1.75 -7.50 6.77
N TYR A 218 -2.72 -7.01 6.00
CA TYR A 218 -2.50 -6.28 4.75
C TYR A 218 -1.70 -4.98 4.95
N SER A 219 -1.90 -4.23 6.05
CA SER A 219 -1.12 -3.02 6.35
C SER A 219 0.38 -3.32 6.56
N TYR A 220 0.68 -4.39 7.31
CA TYR A 220 2.06 -4.85 7.53
C TYR A 220 2.69 -5.39 6.25
N GLU A 221 1.94 -6.15 5.46
CA GLU A 221 2.37 -6.68 4.16
C GLU A 221 2.73 -5.55 3.18
N SER A 222 1.90 -4.51 3.13
CA SER A 222 2.12 -3.33 2.28
C SER A 222 3.40 -2.58 2.67
N SER A 223 3.62 -2.39 3.97
CA SER A 223 4.86 -1.81 4.50
C SER A 223 6.08 -2.68 4.19
N PHE A 224 5.95 -4.00 4.34
CA PHE A 224 6.99 -4.96 4.00
C PHE A 224 7.41 -4.88 2.53
N PHE A 225 6.46 -4.78 1.59
CA PHE A 225 6.80 -4.67 0.17
C PHE A 225 7.42 -3.32 -0.19
N SER A 226 6.89 -2.23 0.36
CA SER A 226 7.47 -0.89 0.19
C SER A 226 8.93 -0.86 0.66
N ALA A 227 9.22 -1.43 1.83
CA ALA A 227 10.56 -1.53 2.38
C ALA A 227 11.46 -2.51 1.61
N SER A 228 10.93 -3.67 1.20
CA SER A 228 11.67 -4.68 0.43
C SER A 228 12.09 -4.16 -0.95
N LEU A 229 11.30 -3.25 -1.52
CA LEU A 229 11.55 -2.64 -2.82
C LEU A 229 12.20 -1.26 -2.72
N ASP A 230 12.60 -0.80 -1.53
CA ASP A 230 13.19 0.52 -1.30
C ASP A 230 12.40 1.65 -1.99
N SER A 231 11.08 1.59 -1.86
CA SER A 231 10.14 2.40 -2.62
C SER A 231 9.15 3.10 -1.69
N GLU A 232 8.68 4.28 -2.08
CA GLU A 232 7.49 4.89 -1.49
C GLU A 232 6.26 4.03 -1.82
N LEU A 233 5.18 4.18 -1.06
CA LEU A 233 3.96 3.38 -1.26
C LEU A 233 2.79 4.28 -1.63
N PHE A 234 2.08 3.87 -2.69
CA PHE A 234 0.77 4.41 -2.97
C PHE A 234 -0.27 3.77 -2.06
N VAL A 235 -1.06 4.60 -1.38
CA VAL A 235 -2.13 4.18 -0.47
C VAL A 235 -3.38 5.00 -0.70
N ASP A 236 -4.54 4.38 -0.48
CA ASP A 236 -5.76 5.16 -0.27
C ASP A 236 -5.78 5.76 1.15
N ALA A 237 -6.72 6.66 1.43
CA ALA A 237 -6.78 7.36 2.72
C ALA A 237 -6.97 6.41 3.93
N TYR A 238 -7.59 5.24 3.73
CA TYR A 238 -7.77 4.26 4.79
C TYR A 238 -6.47 3.49 5.05
N GLU A 239 -5.82 3.00 4.00
CA GLU A 239 -4.53 2.31 4.08
C GLU A 239 -3.43 3.23 4.63
N GLN A 240 -3.51 4.53 4.33
CA GLN A 240 -2.64 5.55 4.92
C GLN A 240 -2.75 5.57 6.44
N GLU A 241 -3.98 5.72 6.98
CA GLU A 241 -4.20 5.75 8.42
C GLU A 241 -3.76 4.43 9.09
N MET A 242 -4.03 3.29 8.44
CA MET A 242 -3.59 1.98 8.92
C MET A 242 -2.06 1.87 8.98
N GLN A 243 -1.36 2.39 7.98
CA GLN A 243 0.10 2.37 7.95
C GLN A 243 0.73 3.34 8.93
N GLU A 244 0.17 4.53 9.10
CA GLU A 244 0.61 5.45 10.15
C GLU A 244 0.54 4.79 11.52
N LYS A 245 -0.56 4.07 11.83
CA LYS A 245 -0.70 3.30 13.08
C LYS A 245 0.30 2.14 13.16
N THR A 246 0.49 1.40 12.07
CA THR A 246 1.49 0.33 11.99
C THR A 246 2.89 0.85 12.29
N LEU A 247 3.28 1.98 11.70
CA LEU A 247 4.59 2.60 11.89
C LEU A 247 4.73 3.23 13.28
N GLN A 248 3.72 3.94 13.79
CA GLN A 248 3.71 4.46 15.17
C GLN A 248 3.89 3.34 16.20
N GLY A 249 3.24 2.19 15.98
CA GLY A 249 3.40 1.01 16.82
C GLY A 249 4.81 0.43 16.84
N LEU A 250 5.70 0.78 15.89
CA LEU A 250 7.12 0.43 15.94
C LEU A 250 7.90 1.27 16.96
N TRP A 251 7.44 2.48 17.26
CA TRP A 251 8.24 3.52 17.94
C TRP A 251 7.75 3.88 19.35
N VAL A 252 6.47 3.69 19.65
CA VAL A 252 5.84 4.18 20.89
C VAL A 252 6.30 3.44 22.17
N ARG A 253 7.15 2.41 22.10
CA ARG A 253 7.51 1.63 23.29
C ARG A 253 8.58 2.22 24.21
N ASP A 254 9.29 3.27 23.82
CA ASP A 254 10.37 3.87 24.65
C ASP A 254 10.12 5.32 25.09
N ASN A 255 9.01 5.96 24.71
CA ASN A 255 8.74 7.34 25.10
C ASN A 255 7.31 7.52 25.67
N GLU A 256 7.20 7.72 26.98
CA GLU A 256 5.97 8.15 27.68
C GLU A 256 5.45 9.53 27.26
N SER A 257 5.97 10.13 26.18
CA SER A 257 5.55 11.46 25.73
C SER A 257 4.56 11.38 24.56
N GLN A 258 3.41 12.03 24.74
CA GLN A 258 2.29 12.16 23.79
C GLN A 258 2.63 12.97 22.51
N SER A 259 3.78 12.75 21.87
CA SER A 259 4.21 13.49 20.68
C SER A 259 4.43 12.60 19.46
N SER A 260 3.48 11.74 19.11
CA SER A 260 3.59 10.79 17.98
C SER A 260 3.26 11.39 16.59
N VAL A 261 3.17 12.72 16.48
CA VAL A 261 2.81 13.43 15.22
C VAL A 261 4.04 14.12 14.58
N ALA A 262 5.22 14.07 15.20
CA ALA A 262 6.41 14.81 14.73
C ALA A 262 7.12 14.18 13.52
N ASP A 263 6.85 12.90 13.20
CA ASP A 263 7.62 12.16 12.19
C ASP A 263 7.03 12.21 10.78
N PHE A 264 5.84 12.77 10.62
CA PHE A 264 5.21 12.93 9.32
C PHE A 264 4.85 14.39 9.09
N VAL A 265 5.29 14.93 7.95
CA VAL A 265 4.98 16.30 7.51
C VAL A 265 4.15 16.23 6.24
N GLU A 266 3.09 17.02 6.19
CA GLU A 266 2.27 17.15 4.98
C GLU A 266 2.91 18.14 4.00
N LEU A 267 3.19 17.68 2.78
CA LEU A 267 3.54 18.53 1.65
C LEU A 267 2.31 18.70 0.76
N THR A 268 1.82 19.93 0.66
CA THR A 268 0.66 20.28 -0.18
C THR A 268 1.11 21.04 -1.42
N LEU A 269 0.80 20.54 -2.61
CA LEU A 269 0.99 21.25 -3.87
C LEU A 269 -0.34 21.81 -4.37
N ASP A 270 -0.39 23.14 -4.45
CA ASP A 270 -1.52 23.87 -5.01
C ASP A 270 -1.40 23.98 -6.53
N ASN A 271 -2.54 24.07 -7.22
CA ASN A 271 -2.64 24.20 -8.68
C ASN A 271 -2.07 23.02 -9.48
N CYS A 272 -2.16 21.81 -8.93
CA CYS A 272 -2.07 20.60 -9.73
C CYS A 272 -3.29 20.48 -10.65
N HIS A 273 -3.28 19.61 -11.66
CA HIS A 273 -4.40 19.37 -12.56
C HIS A 273 -5.06 18.03 -12.28
N THR A 274 -6.37 17.89 -12.46
CA THR A 274 -7.16 16.67 -12.20
C THR A 274 -6.88 15.50 -13.17
N ILE A 275 -5.61 15.07 -13.27
CA ILE A 275 -5.13 14.03 -14.19
C ILE A 275 -5.75 12.68 -13.82
N ARG A 276 -5.68 12.28 -12.54
CA ARG A 276 -6.31 11.05 -12.03
C ARG A 276 -7.77 10.94 -12.42
N GLU A 277 -8.56 11.97 -12.16
CA GLU A 277 -10.00 12.00 -12.46
C GLU A 277 -10.26 11.94 -13.97
N ALA A 278 -9.47 12.66 -14.75
CA ALA A 278 -9.60 12.68 -16.21
C ALA A 278 -9.24 11.32 -16.84
N VAL A 279 -8.23 10.63 -16.33
CA VAL A 279 -7.86 9.28 -16.76
C VAL A 279 -8.91 8.25 -16.33
N ASN A 280 -9.36 8.29 -15.06
CA ASN A 280 -10.35 7.35 -14.54
C ASN A 280 -11.71 7.48 -15.23
N SER A 281 -12.10 8.69 -15.64
CA SER A 281 -13.32 8.94 -16.43
C SER A 281 -13.16 8.65 -17.93
N GLY A 282 -11.94 8.37 -18.41
CA GLY A 282 -11.63 8.17 -19.82
C GLY A 282 -11.60 9.46 -20.66
N ARG A 283 -11.68 10.65 -20.02
CA ARG A 283 -11.54 11.96 -20.69
C ARG A 283 -10.13 12.19 -21.23
N VAL A 284 -9.12 11.62 -20.57
CA VAL A 284 -7.71 11.61 -21.00
C VAL A 284 -7.28 10.18 -21.26
N SER A 285 -6.69 9.95 -22.42
CA SER A 285 -6.17 8.63 -22.77
C SER A 285 -4.79 8.39 -22.14
N PHE A 286 -4.44 7.13 -21.87
CA PHE A 286 -3.11 6.79 -21.35
C PHE A 286 -1.98 7.17 -22.33
N TYR A 287 -2.28 7.29 -23.63
CA TYR A 287 -1.34 7.78 -24.63
C TYR A 287 -0.99 9.26 -24.44
N GLU A 288 -1.94 10.10 -24.04
CA GLU A 288 -1.66 11.50 -23.70
C GLU A 288 -0.80 11.62 -22.44
N VAL A 289 -1.00 10.72 -21.47
CA VAL A 289 -0.15 10.62 -20.28
C VAL A 289 1.30 10.30 -20.69
N VAL A 290 1.51 9.32 -21.57
CA VAL A 290 2.86 8.95 -22.05
C VAL A 290 3.61 10.14 -22.69
N LYS A 291 2.93 10.97 -23.48
CA LYS A 291 3.56 12.18 -24.04
C LYS A 291 4.11 13.11 -22.96
N VAL A 292 3.39 13.25 -21.85
CA VAL A 292 3.82 14.06 -20.72
C VAL A 292 4.95 13.38 -19.95
N ILE A 293 4.89 12.06 -19.77
CA ILE A 293 5.99 11.27 -19.19
C ILE A 293 7.29 11.50 -19.97
N ASP A 294 7.24 11.43 -21.30
CA ASP A 294 8.41 11.62 -22.16
C ASP A 294 9.03 13.03 -21.98
N SER A 295 8.18 14.06 -21.84
CA SER A 295 8.63 15.44 -21.59
C SER A 295 9.21 15.64 -20.18
N SER A 296 8.82 14.81 -19.21
CA SER A 296 9.25 14.90 -17.81
C SER A 296 10.61 14.25 -17.54
N GLU A 297 11.12 13.37 -18.41
CA GLU A 297 12.29 12.54 -18.11
C GLU A 297 13.56 13.34 -17.82
N ALA A 298 13.87 14.36 -18.62
CA ALA A 298 15.06 15.19 -18.42
C ALA A 298 15.02 15.91 -17.07
N PHE A 299 13.84 16.38 -16.68
CA PHE A 299 13.64 17.07 -15.42
C PHE A 299 13.68 16.09 -14.23
N LYS A 300 13.10 14.89 -14.36
CA LYS A 300 13.22 13.81 -13.36
C LYS A 300 14.66 13.40 -13.09
N ARG A 301 15.50 13.39 -14.13
CA ARG A 301 16.95 13.16 -13.97
C ARG A 301 17.62 14.30 -13.22
N TRP A 302 17.20 15.54 -13.45
CA TRP A 302 17.76 16.73 -12.79
C TRP A 302 17.41 16.82 -11.30
N ILE A 303 16.16 16.49 -10.91
CA ILE A 303 15.73 16.57 -9.49
C ILE A 303 16.19 15.38 -8.64
N ARG A 304 16.77 14.34 -9.25
CA ARG A 304 17.20 13.14 -8.53
C ARG A 304 18.25 13.51 -7.47
N GLY A 305 18.00 13.12 -6.23
CA GLY A 305 18.88 13.41 -5.09
C GLY A 305 18.71 14.81 -4.48
N LEU A 306 17.86 15.68 -5.05
CA LEU A 306 17.51 16.95 -4.42
C LEU A 306 16.52 16.74 -3.27
N SER A 307 16.60 17.60 -2.25
CA SER A 307 15.59 17.66 -1.19
C SER A 307 14.27 18.17 -1.80
N PRO A 308 13.12 17.54 -1.51
CA PRO A 308 11.84 17.94 -2.05
C PRO A 308 11.32 19.20 -1.37
N GLU A 309 11.75 20.36 -1.85
CA GLU A 309 11.14 21.63 -1.47
C GLU A 309 9.83 21.86 -2.23
N LYS A 310 8.80 22.37 -1.55
CA LYS A 310 7.47 22.63 -2.16
C LYS A 310 7.58 23.40 -3.48
N THR A 311 8.40 24.45 -3.49
CA THR A 311 8.68 25.29 -4.66
C THR A 311 9.23 24.47 -5.82
N LEU A 312 10.25 23.65 -5.58
CA LEU A 312 10.86 22.79 -6.59
C LEU A 312 9.85 21.82 -7.21
N VAL A 313 9.03 21.18 -6.38
CA VAL A 313 8.02 20.21 -6.85
C VAL A 313 6.89 20.91 -7.64
N GLN A 314 6.48 22.11 -7.21
CA GLN A 314 5.49 22.92 -7.95
C GLN A 314 6.02 23.38 -9.31
N GLU A 315 7.28 23.81 -9.38
CA GLU A 315 7.91 24.23 -10.63
C GLU A 315 8.09 23.06 -11.59
N PHE A 316 8.54 21.91 -11.08
CA PHE A 316 8.60 20.65 -11.82
C PHE A 316 7.24 20.31 -12.45
N TYR A 317 6.18 20.32 -11.64
CA TYR A 317 4.85 19.99 -12.11
C TYR A 317 4.39 20.92 -13.22
N ARG A 318 4.50 22.24 -12.97
CA ARG A 318 4.06 23.28 -13.89
C ARG A 318 4.77 23.17 -15.24
N GLU A 319 6.09 23.00 -15.26
CA GLU A 319 6.83 22.88 -16.51
C GLU A 319 6.56 21.56 -17.22
N THR A 320 6.36 20.46 -16.48
CA THR A 320 6.07 19.14 -17.06
C THR A 320 4.75 19.11 -17.81
N VAL A 321 3.71 19.72 -17.26
CA VAL A 321 2.37 19.73 -17.90
C VAL A 321 2.20 20.86 -18.92
N LYS A 322 3.11 21.83 -18.96
CA LYS A 322 3.01 23.03 -19.80
C LYS A 322 2.88 22.68 -21.28
N GLY A 323 1.89 23.28 -21.94
CA GLY A 323 1.63 23.07 -23.37
C GLY A 323 1.04 21.69 -23.71
N SER A 324 0.88 20.79 -22.74
CA SER A 324 0.20 19.50 -22.93
C SER A 324 -1.32 19.66 -22.87
N SER A 325 -2.07 18.64 -23.31
CA SER A 325 -3.53 18.59 -23.10
C SER A 325 -3.90 18.55 -21.62
N LEU A 326 -3.02 18.05 -20.74
CA LEU A 326 -3.24 17.98 -19.29
C LEU A 326 -3.29 19.37 -18.64
N SER A 327 -2.59 20.36 -19.20
CA SER A 327 -2.62 21.75 -18.69
C SER A 327 -4.00 22.43 -18.79
N LYS A 328 -4.92 21.86 -19.57
CA LYS A 328 -6.29 22.38 -19.75
C LYS A 328 -7.28 21.81 -18.73
N LEU A 329 -6.85 20.87 -17.90
CA LEU A 329 -7.70 20.27 -16.89
C LEU A 329 -7.91 21.24 -15.71
N PRO A 330 -9.04 21.14 -14.99
CA PRO A 330 -9.27 21.91 -13.78
C PRO A 330 -8.13 21.75 -12.77
N SER A 331 -7.90 22.81 -11.99
CA SER A 331 -6.94 22.75 -10.91
C SER A 331 -7.46 21.92 -9.72
N LYS A 332 -6.53 21.29 -9.03
CA LYS A 332 -6.70 20.56 -7.77
C LYS A 332 -5.49 20.80 -6.87
N THR A 333 -5.60 20.31 -5.66
CA THR A 333 -4.51 20.24 -4.70
C THR A 333 -4.11 18.78 -4.52
N SER A 334 -2.83 18.48 -4.62
CA SER A 334 -2.27 17.15 -4.37
C SER A 334 -1.43 17.16 -3.10
N LYS A 335 -1.42 16.05 -2.36
CA LYS A 335 -0.79 15.95 -1.03
C LYS A 335 0.20 14.78 -0.96
N TRP A 336 1.24 14.97 -0.17
CA TRP A 336 2.19 13.92 0.20
C TRP A 336 2.37 13.94 1.70
N ILE A 337 2.54 12.77 2.28
CA ILE A 337 2.88 12.58 3.68
C ILE A 337 4.33 12.12 3.73
N LEU A 338 5.18 12.99 4.27
CA LEU A 338 6.62 12.82 4.26
C LEU A 338 7.07 12.35 5.63
N PHE A 339 7.54 11.10 5.71
CA PHE A 339 8.31 10.65 6.85
C PHE A 339 9.61 11.46 7.02
N THR A 340 9.74 12.23 8.10
CA THR A 340 10.92 13.02 8.45
C THR A 340 11.85 12.28 9.41
N GLY A 341 11.32 11.30 10.16
CA GLY A 341 12.10 10.52 11.12
C GLY A 341 12.74 11.36 12.23
N ALA A 342 12.16 12.53 12.55
CA ALA A 342 12.73 13.47 13.51
C ALA A 342 12.84 12.90 14.92
N SER A 343 12.00 11.90 15.28
CA SER A 343 12.07 11.15 16.54
C SER A 343 13.19 10.11 16.58
N LEU A 344 13.86 9.82 15.47
CA LEU A 344 15.00 8.89 15.42
C LEU A 344 16.30 9.52 15.94
N ALA A 345 16.22 10.60 16.71
CA ALA A 345 17.34 11.07 17.52
C ALA A 345 17.70 9.99 18.54
N LEU A 346 18.54 9.05 18.10
CA LEU A 346 19.20 8.04 18.92
C LEU A 346 20.25 8.75 19.80
N ASP A 347 19.79 9.56 20.74
CA ASP A 347 20.64 10.31 21.67
C ASP A 347 21.23 9.42 22.78
N SER A 348 21.30 8.10 22.54
CA SER A 348 21.88 7.12 23.46
C SER A 348 22.79 6.08 22.80
N VAL A 349 22.98 6.08 21.48
CA VAL A 349 23.74 5.00 20.79
C VAL A 349 25.15 5.42 20.33
N LEU A 350 25.46 6.71 20.25
CA LEU A 350 26.75 7.17 19.71
C LEU A 350 27.81 7.54 20.75
N SER A 351 27.49 7.56 22.04
CA SER A 351 28.48 7.73 23.11
C SER A 351 28.84 6.40 23.79
N GLY A 352 29.48 5.51 23.03
CA GLY A 352 30.35 4.47 23.60
C GLY A 352 29.83 3.04 23.52
N GLY A 353 30.42 2.26 22.61
CA GLY A 353 30.49 0.80 22.73
C GLY A 353 29.44 0.03 21.94
N ILE A 354 29.94 -0.70 20.95
CA ILE A 354 29.26 -1.82 20.28
C ILE A 354 28.61 -2.70 21.35
N ALA A 355 27.31 -3.00 21.18
CA ALA A 355 26.46 -3.79 22.07
C ALA A 355 25.84 -3.04 23.28
N THR A 356 24.87 -2.15 22.99
CA THR A 356 23.78 -1.91 23.95
C THR A 356 22.50 -2.48 23.37
N THR A 357 22.12 -3.59 23.96
CA THR A 357 20.87 -4.31 23.85
C THR A 357 19.66 -3.38 24.02
N ALA A 358 18.97 -3.06 22.92
CA ALA A 358 17.53 -2.80 22.94
C ALA A 358 16.79 -4.13 23.23
N THR A 359 17.09 -4.75 24.37
CA THR A 359 16.44 -5.97 24.82
C THR A 359 15.20 -5.58 25.59
N LEU A 360 14.05 -5.63 24.92
CA LEU A 360 13.14 -6.77 24.95
C LEU A 360 11.91 -6.42 24.11
N THR A 361 11.60 -7.28 23.12
CA THR A 361 10.34 -7.42 22.36
C THR A 361 10.18 -6.80 20.95
N MET A 362 11.21 -6.27 20.28
CA MET A 362 11.08 -6.03 18.83
C MET A 362 10.95 -7.38 18.10
N GLY A 363 9.85 -7.57 17.37
CA GLY A 363 9.67 -8.73 16.48
C GLY A 363 10.52 -8.60 15.22
N VAL A 364 10.75 -9.70 14.50
CA VAL A 364 11.59 -9.71 13.28
C VAL A 364 11.06 -8.77 12.18
N ILE A 365 9.74 -8.56 12.07
CA ILE A 365 9.17 -7.57 11.14
C ILE A 365 9.56 -6.15 11.56
N ASP A 366 9.48 -5.85 12.86
CA ASP A 366 9.82 -4.54 13.41
C ASP A 366 11.32 -4.26 13.23
N THR A 367 12.18 -5.26 13.43
CA THR A 367 13.63 -5.18 13.14
C THR A 367 13.89 -4.95 11.66
N PHE A 368 13.22 -5.69 10.76
CA PHE A 368 13.41 -5.51 9.32
C PHE A 368 13.03 -4.09 8.86
N LEU A 369 11.88 -3.58 9.31
CA LEU A 369 11.44 -2.22 8.96
C LEU A 369 12.36 -1.16 9.57
N ALA A 370 12.78 -1.34 10.82
CA ALA A 370 13.73 -0.45 11.48
C ALA A 370 15.09 -0.43 10.75
N ASP A 371 15.64 -1.60 10.42
CA ASP A 371 16.90 -1.73 9.66
C ASP A 371 16.81 -1.02 8.31
N LYS A 372 15.67 -1.14 7.61
CA LYS A 372 15.43 -0.45 6.35
C LYS A 372 15.42 1.07 6.51
N ILE A 373 14.74 1.59 7.54
CA ILE A 373 14.70 3.02 7.83
C ILE A 373 16.09 3.55 8.20
N ILE A 374 16.84 2.83 9.05
CA ILE A 374 18.23 3.14 9.39
C ILE A 374 19.12 3.12 8.12
N GLY A 375 18.86 2.18 7.22
CA GLY A 375 19.50 2.09 5.90
C GLY A 375 19.10 3.20 4.92
N GLY A 376 18.25 4.15 5.31
CA GLY A 376 17.88 5.32 4.52
C GLY A 376 16.56 5.20 3.74
N TRP A 377 15.81 4.10 3.90
CA TRP A 377 14.46 4.00 3.33
C TRP A 377 13.53 5.01 4.01
N LYS A 378 12.73 5.71 3.20
CA LYS A 378 11.77 6.71 3.65
C LYS A 378 10.34 6.27 3.30
N PRO A 379 9.48 5.94 4.28
CA PRO A 379 8.09 5.54 4.04
C PRO A 379 7.21 6.76 3.72
N HIS A 380 7.57 7.54 2.70
CA HIS A 380 6.68 8.58 2.21
C HIS A 380 5.47 7.95 1.53
N GLN A 381 4.34 8.63 1.65
CA GLN A 381 3.07 8.21 1.06
C GLN A 381 2.54 9.32 0.16
N PHE A 382 2.13 8.96 -1.05
CA PHE A 382 1.38 9.86 -1.92
C PHE A 382 -0.11 9.73 -1.61
N VAL A 383 -0.77 10.85 -1.28
CA VAL A 383 -2.16 10.87 -0.85
C VAL A 383 -2.94 11.85 -1.69
N GLU A 384 -4.02 11.38 -2.31
CA GLU A 384 -4.83 12.26 -3.12
C GLU A 384 -6.32 12.18 -2.80
N GLY A 385 -6.86 13.34 -2.39
CA GLY A 385 -8.25 13.56 -2.05
C GLY A 385 -8.39 14.64 -0.98
N SER A 386 -9.59 15.23 -0.86
CA SER A 386 -9.90 15.96 0.36
C SER A 386 -9.90 14.94 1.51
N LEU A 387 -9.08 15.15 2.54
CA LEU A 387 -9.53 14.91 3.91
C LEU A 387 -10.76 15.83 4.12
N LYS A 388 -11.89 15.53 3.48
CA LYS A 388 -13.16 16.17 3.76
C LYS A 388 -13.55 15.62 5.11
N ASN A 389 -13.10 16.29 6.16
CA ASN A 389 -13.65 16.21 7.50
C ASN A 389 -13.97 14.79 7.97
N THR A 390 -13.10 13.79 7.76
CA THR A 390 -13.37 12.49 8.38
C THR A 390 -13.24 12.63 9.89
N PHE A 391 -12.32 13.47 10.38
CA PHE A 391 -12.29 13.89 11.79
C PHE A 391 -11.79 15.33 11.94
N GLY A 392 -12.72 16.29 11.97
CA GLY A 392 -12.45 17.50 12.73
C GLY A 392 -12.22 17.07 14.18
N ARG A 393 -11.03 17.33 14.73
CA ARG A 393 -10.78 17.22 16.16
C ARG A 393 -11.92 17.92 16.91
N LYS A 394 -12.66 17.17 17.72
CA LYS A 394 -13.31 17.68 18.91
C LYS A 394 -12.59 17.12 20.12
#